data_AF-A0A5C7M930-F1
#
_entry.id   AF-A0A5C7M930-F1
#
_cell.length_a   1.000
_cell.length_b   1.000
_cell.length_c   1.000
_cell.angle_alpha   90.00
_cell.angle_beta   90.00
_cell.angle_gamma   90.00
#
_symmetry.space_group_name_H-M   'P 1'
#
loop_
_entity.id
_entity.type
_entity.pdbx_description
1 polymer ?
#
loop_
_entity_poly.entity_id
_entity_poly.type
_entity_poly.pdbx_seq_one_letter_code
_entity_poly.pdbx_strand_id
1 'polypeptide(L)'
;MSKRPKTSNPEIFQVTQYIDDRIAELVDQLSFSGGTLIEGLTIGTGDTPVNHKLRRRYRGYWVVDRNANAAVYTSASFNPRPEDQLILKASTSVQVSLWVF
;
A
#
# COMPACT_ATOMS: atom_id res chain seq x y z
N MET A 1 -1.58 -1.67 16.46
CA MET A 1 -1.48 -1.67 17.94
C MET A 1 -0.24 -2.45 18.33
N SER A 2 0.88 -1.76 18.59
CA SER A 2 2.12 -2.39 19.05
C SER A 2 1.89 -3.05 20.41
N LYS A 3 2.37 -4.29 20.59
CA LYS A 3 2.29 -5.02 21.86
C LYS A 3 3.33 -4.42 22.80
N ARG A 4 2.87 -3.75 23.86
CA ARG A 4 3.75 -3.18 24.90
C ARG A 4 4.73 -4.24 25.44
N PRO A 5 6.00 -3.89 25.66
CA PRO A 5 6.99 -4.82 26.20
C PRO A 5 6.58 -5.24 27.62
N LYS A 6 6.46 -6.55 27.84
CA LYS A 6 6.26 -7.14 29.18
C LYS A 6 7.61 -7.31 29.86
N THR A 7 8.21 -6.21 30.30
CA THR A 7 9.41 -6.25 31.15
C THR A 7 9.17 -5.47 32.44
N SER A 8 9.58 -6.04 33.58
CA SER A 8 9.53 -5.38 34.88
C SER A 8 10.79 -4.56 35.19
N ASN A 9 11.79 -4.58 34.29
CA ASN A 9 13.01 -3.79 34.44
C ASN A 9 12.78 -2.37 33.86
N PRO A 10 12.88 -1.31 34.68
CA PRO A 10 12.57 0.06 34.27
C PRO A 10 13.53 0.62 33.21
N GLU A 11 14.81 0.23 33.21
CA GLU A 11 15.78 0.69 32.21
C GLU A 11 15.48 0.08 30.84
N ILE A 12 15.20 -1.22 30.80
CA ILE A 12 14.82 -1.94 29.57
C ILE A 12 13.51 -1.35 29.02
N PHE A 13 12.56 -1.00 29.89
CA PHE A 13 11.31 -0.37 29.50
C PHE A 13 11.53 0.97 28.81
N GLN A 14 12.36 1.86 29.39
CA GLN A 14 12.67 3.17 28.81
C GLN A 14 13.37 3.05 27.45
N VAL A 15 14.35 2.16 27.32
CA VAL A 15 15.03 1.92 26.04
C VAL A 15 14.05 1.40 24.99
N THR A 16 13.15 0.48 25.36
CA THR A 16 12.17 -0.06 24.42
C THR A 16 11.18 1.01 23.95
N GLN A 17 10.71 1.89 24.86
CA GLN A 17 9.84 3.00 24.48
C GLN A 17 10.52 3.98 23.53
N TYR A 18 11.77 4.35 23.81
CA TYR A 18 12.53 5.24 22.93
C TYR A 18 12.70 4.65 21.52
N ILE A 19 12.99 3.34 21.43
CA ILE A 19 13.10 2.65 20.15
C ILE A 19 11.76 2.63 19.43
N ASP A 20 10.66 2.29 20.11
CA ASP A 20 9.32 2.25 19.52
C ASP A 20 8.91 3.63 18.96
N ASP A 21 9.13 4.70 19.72
CA ASP A 21 8.79 6.07 19.31
C ASP A 21 9.61 6.51 18.10
N ARG A 22 10.92 6.18 18.06
CA ARG A 22 11.77 6.51 16.90
C ARG A 22 11.44 5.70 15.66
N ILE A 23 11.07 4.42 15.82
CA ILE A 23 10.61 3.61 14.70
C ILE A 23 9.28 4.15 14.17
N ALA A 24 8.34 4.52 15.05
CA ALA A 24 7.06 5.08 14.64
C ALA A 24 7.24 6.39 13.86
N GLU A 25 8.10 7.29 14.35
CA GLU A 25 8.43 8.54 13.67
C GLU A 25 9.03 8.29 12.28
N LEU A 26 9.99 7.36 12.16
CA LEU A 26 10.59 7.00 10.88
C LEU A 26 9.57 6.39 9.92
N VAL A 27 8.69 5.52 10.43
CA VAL A 27 7.61 4.91 9.65
C VAL A 27 6.64 5.98 9.14
N ASP A 28 6.25 6.95 9.95
CA ASP A 28 5.36 8.04 9.55
C ASP A 28 6.01 8.98 8.51
N GLN A 29 7.33 9.16 8.57
CA GLN A 29 8.09 9.91 7.56
C GLN A 29 8.13 9.19 6.20
N LEU A 30 8.03 7.85 6.19
CA LEU A 30 7.95 7.08 4.95
C LEU A 30 6.53 7.14 4.39
N SER A 31 6.32 7.98 3.37
CA SER A 31 5.02 8.22 2.73
C SER A 31 4.33 6.97 2.11
N PHE A 32 5.04 5.84 2.05
CA PHE A 32 4.58 4.54 1.51
C PHE A 32 4.41 3.43 2.56
N SER A 33 4.74 3.68 3.84
CA SER A 33 4.80 2.65 4.90
C SER A 33 3.44 2.12 5.39
N GLY A 34 2.34 2.78 5.01
CA GLY A 34 0.96 2.37 5.31
C GLY A 34 0.20 1.88 4.08
N GLY A 35 0.87 1.11 3.21
CA GLY A 35 0.29 0.55 1.99
C GLY A 35 -0.28 -0.86 2.16
N THR A 36 -0.93 -1.35 1.11
CA THR A 36 -1.51 -2.70 1.00
C THR A 36 -0.92 -3.40 -0.22
N LEU A 37 -0.44 -4.63 -0.04
CA LEU A 37 -0.10 -5.53 -1.15
C LEU A 37 -1.39 -6.22 -1.64
N ILE A 38 -1.65 -6.14 -2.94
CA ILE A 38 -2.77 -6.79 -3.61
C ILE A 38 -2.20 -7.69 -4.70
N GLU A 39 -2.52 -8.97 -4.66
CA GLU A 39 -1.88 -9.99 -5.51
C GLU A 39 -2.86 -10.55 -6.55
N GLY A 40 -2.32 -11.02 -7.68
CA GLY A 40 -3.09 -11.75 -8.69
C GLY A 40 -4.17 -10.94 -9.41
N LEU A 41 -3.99 -9.62 -9.53
CA LEU A 41 -4.95 -8.75 -10.22
C LEU A 41 -4.82 -8.91 -11.73
N THR A 42 -5.93 -9.22 -12.41
CA THR A 42 -5.99 -9.16 -13.88
C THR A 42 -6.41 -7.76 -14.31
N ILE A 43 -5.51 -7.04 -14.98
CA ILE A 43 -5.79 -5.71 -15.53
C ILE A 43 -5.90 -5.81 -17.05
N GLY A 44 -7.00 -5.29 -17.60
CA GLY A 44 -7.26 -5.28 -19.04
C GLY A 44 -6.97 -3.93 -19.71
N THR A 45 -7.27 -3.84 -21.00
CA THR A 45 -7.21 -2.58 -21.76
C THR A 45 -8.37 -1.63 -21.45
N GLY A 46 -9.45 -2.15 -20.84
CA GLY A 46 -10.56 -1.38 -20.29
C GLY A 46 -10.33 -0.94 -18.85
N ASP A 47 -11.22 -0.10 -18.34
CA ASP A 47 -11.18 0.36 -16.96
C ASP A 47 -11.38 -0.81 -16.00
N THR A 48 -10.40 -1.00 -15.11
CA THR A 48 -10.40 -2.05 -14.10
C THR A 48 -10.39 -1.40 -12.72
N PRO A 49 -11.53 -1.35 -12.00
CA PRO A 49 -11.57 -0.90 -10.61
C PRO A 49 -10.86 -1.91 -9.71
N VAL A 50 -9.88 -1.44 -8.94
CA VAL A 50 -9.12 -2.22 -7.97
C VAL A 50 -9.41 -1.68 -6.58
N ASN A 51 -9.90 -2.49 -5.66
CA ASN A 51 -10.14 -2.07 -4.28
C ASN A 51 -8.86 -2.21 -3.46
N HIS A 52 -8.32 -1.09 -2.96
CA HIS A 52 -7.02 -1.04 -2.28
C HIS A 52 -7.09 -1.11 -0.75
N LYS A 53 -8.29 -1.11 -0.16
CA LYS A 53 -8.53 -1.33 1.28
C LYS A 53 -7.86 -0.35 2.25
N LEU A 54 -7.31 0.77 1.76
CA LEU A 54 -6.59 1.75 2.60
C LEU A 54 -7.53 2.57 3.51
N ARG A 55 -8.83 2.66 3.19
CA ARG A 55 -9.81 3.53 3.89
C ARG A 55 -9.39 5.01 3.95
N ARG A 56 -8.55 5.40 3.00
CA ARG A 56 -8.06 6.75 2.76
C ARG A 56 -7.71 6.84 1.29
N ARG A 57 -7.70 8.05 0.75
CA ARG A 57 -7.29 8.27 -0.64
C ARG A 57 -5.87 7.74 -0.87
N TYR A 58 -5.71 6.91 -1.89
CA TYR A 58 -4.39 6.46 -2.32
C TYR A 58 -3.57 7.65 -2.87
N ARG A 59 -2.27 7.60 -2.65
CA ARG A 59 -1.27 8.53 -3.19
C ARG A 59 -0.61 7.97 -4.43
N GLY A 60 -0.43 6.65 -4.50
CA GLY A 60 0.18 5.99 -5.64
C GLY A 60 0.18 4.47 -5.53
N TYR A 61 0.82 3.83 -6.51
CA TYR A 61 1.06 2.40 -6.48
C TYR A 61 2.37 2.03 -7.18
N TRP A 62 2.86 0.84 -6.88
CA TRP A 62 3.94 0.18 -7.59
C TRP A 62 3.47 -1.15 -8.13
N VAL A 63 3.91 -1.50 -9.33
CA VAL A 63 3.80 -2.87 -9.86
C VAL A 63 4.95 -3.67 -9.27
N VAL A 64 4.63 -4.60 -8.39
CA VAL A 64 5.60 -5.44 -7.67
C VAL A 64 5.96 -6.66 -8.49
N ASP A 65 4.97 -7.23 -9.18
CA ASP A 65 5.14 -8.38 -10.07
C ASP A 65 4.20 -8.27 -11.28
N ARG A 66 4.60 -8.87 -12.41
CA ARG A 66 3.78 -8.97 -13.63
C ARG A 66 4.17 -10.18 -14.47
N ASN A 67 3.15 -10.87 -15.00
CA ASN A 67 3.37 -12.06 -15.83
C ASN A 67 3.72 -11.76 -17.31
N ALA A 68 3.64 -10.49 -17.74
CA ALA A 68 3.95 -10.08 -19.10
C ALA A 68 4.44 -8.62 -19.16
N ASN A 69 5.13 -8.26 -20.24
CA ASN A 69 5.55 -6.87 -20.47
C ASN A 69 4.35 -6.03 -20.93
N ALA A 70 3.63 -5.48 -19.96
CA ALA A 70 2.55 -4.53 -20.17
C ALA A 70 2.79 -3.28 -19.32
N ALA A 71 2.55 -2.10 -19.90
CA ALA A 71 2.41 -0.86 -19.16
C ALA A 71 1.07 -0.87 -18.42
N VAL A 72 1.09 -0.66 -17.10
CA VAL A 72 -0.09 -0.46 -16.25
C VAL A 72 -0.12 1.00 -15.81
N TYR A 73 -1.26 1.66 -15.97
CA TYR A 73 -1.41 3.09 -15.71
C TYR A 73 -2.81 3.40 -15.16
N THR A 74 -2.95 4.55 -14.48
CA THR A 74 -4.24 5.01 -13.97
C THR A 74 -5.15 5.43 -15.12
N SER A 75 -6.42 5.02 -15.08
CA SER A 75 -7.41 5.48 -16.04
C SER A 75 -7.68 6.99 -15.86
N ALA A 76 -7.96 7.68 -16.97
CA ALA A 76 -8.44 9.07 -16.95
C ALA A 76 -9.92 9.19 -16.57
N SER A 77 -10.64 8.06 -16.46
CA SER A 77 -12.04 8.03 -16.06
C SER A 77 -12.25 8.55 -14.64
N PHE A 78 -13.40 9.20 -14.42
CA PHE A 78 -13.79 9.66 -13.10
C PHE A 78 -13.91 8.50 -12.10
N ASN A 79 -13.25 8.62 -10.96
CA ASN A 79 -13.36 7.65 -9.87
C ASN A 79 -14.25 8.23 -8.75
N PRO A 80 -15.46 7.70 -8.53
CA PRO A 80 -16.36 8.21 -7.51
C PRO A 80 -15.96 7.83 -6.08
N ARG A 81 -15.01 6.90 -5.89
CA ARG A 81 -14.60 6.38 -4.56
C ARG A 81 -13.07 6.23 -4.43
N PRO A 82 -12.30 7.31 -4.57
CA PRO A 82 -10.83 7.27 -4.52
C PRO A 82 -10.25 6.82 -3.17
N GLU A 83 -11.05 6.78 -2.11
CA GLU A 83 -10.73 6.28 -0.79
C GLU A 83 -10.78 4.75 -0.65
N ASP A 84 -11.46 4.08 -1.57
CA ASP A 84 -11.66 2.62 -1.57
C ASP A 84 -11.00 1.93 -2.76
N GLN A 85 -10.94 2.62 -3.90
CA GLN A 85 -10.47 2.03 -5.15
C GLN A 85 -9.61 2.99 -5.98
N LEU A 86 -8.77 2.39 -6.82
CA LEU A 86 -8.12 3.04 -7.96
C LEU A 86 -8.62 2.37 -9.24
N ILE A 87 -8.65 3.12 -10.35
CA ILE A 87 -9.08 2.59 -11.65
C ILE A 87 -7.84 2.49 -12.53
N LEU A 88 -7.52 1.27 -12.96
CA LEU A 88 -6.33 0.99 -13.75
C LEU A 88 -6.69 0.51 -15.16
N LYS A 89 -5.75 0.72 -16.07
CA LYS A 89 -5.73 0.15 -17.42
C LYS A 89 -4.35 -0.41 -17.69
N ALA A 90 -4.29 -1.33 -18.63
CA ALA A 90 -3.04 -1.87 -19.14
C ALA A 90 -2.99 -1.80 -20.67
N SER A 91 -1.79 -1.68 -21.22
CA SER A 91 -1.56 -1.74 -22.68
C SER A 91 -1.98 -3.07 -23.32
N THR A 92 -2.00 -4.15 -22.54
CA THR A 92 -2.54 -5.47 -22.88
C THR A 92 -2.99 -6.17 -21.59
N SER A 93 -3.79 -7.24 -21.69
CA SER A 93 -4.20 -8.00 -20.51
C SER A 93 -3.00 -8.61 -19.80
N VAL A 94 -2.89 -8.37 -18.49
CA VAL A 94 -1.75 -8.77 -17.67
C VAL A 94 -2.22 -9.13 -16.25
N GLN A 95 -1.58 -10.14 -15.65
CA GLN A 95 -1.71 -10.40 -14.21
C GLN A 95 -0.58 -9.69 -13.47
N VAL A 96 -0.92 -8.93 -12.44
CA VAL A 96 0.01 -8.13 -11.65
C VAL A 96 -0.25 -8.25 -10.16
N SER A 97 0.80 -7.98 -9.38
CA SER A 97 0.71 -7.68 -7.95
C SER A 97 1.07 -6.22 -7.73
N LEU A 98 0.29 -5.51 -6.92
CA LEU A 98 0.40 -4.08 -6.69
C LEU A 98 0.62 -3.76 -5.22
N TRP A 99 1.57 -2.87 -4.94
CA TRP A 99 1.66 -2.18 -3.65
C TRP A 99 0.97 -0.83 -3.79
N VAL A 100 -0.11 -0.59 -3.05
CA VAL A 100 -0.87 0.68 -3.10
C VAL A 100 -0.72 1.41 -1.77
N PHE A 101 -0.45 2.71 -1.79
CA PHE A 101 -0.19 3.52 -0.60
C PHE A 101 -0.78 4.92 -0.69
#